data_AF-A0A950YET0-F1
#
_entry.id   AF-A0A950YET0-F1
#
_cell.length_a   1.000
_cell.length_b   1.000
_cell.length_c   1.000
_cell.angle_alpha   90.00
_cell.angle_beta   90.00
_cell.angle_gamma   90.00
#
_symmetry.space_group_name_H-M   'P 1'
#
loop_
_entity.id
_entity.type
_entity.pdbx_description
1 polymer ?
#
loop_
_entity_poly.entity_id
_entity_poly.type
_entity_poly.pdbx_seq_one_letter_code
_entity_poly.pdbx_strand_id
1 'polypeptide(L)'
;MTHARTHEETTVYTEPSRIHALRRPPRATAGETKPNRSAADLLFGMTALLVCQVIGELTARLTGVPVPGAVIGMLVLLLALSVSGAQPRIAVASDRLLAHLPLLFVPAGVGATQYLGLLARQWLPIGVALVASTLLTIAVTAAVMRALAPVPGHGAE
;
A
#
# COMPACT_ATOMS: atom_id res chain seq x y z
N MET A 1 -38.07 -34.02 -31.72
CA MET A 1 -37.86 -34.72 -30.43
C MET A 1 -36.81 -35.79 -30.64
N THR A 2 -35.76 -35.75 -29.81
CA THR A 2 -34.95 -36.91 -29.40
C THR A 2 -33.98 -37.51 -30.43
N HIS A 3 -32.75 -37.00 -30.42
CA HIS A 3 -31.58 -37.88 -30.53
C HIS A 3 -30.75 -37.72 -29.24
N ALA A 4 -31.08 -38.58 -28.27
CA ALA A 4 -30.28 -38.84 -27.10
C ALA A 4 -29.11 -39.75 -27.50
N ARG A 5 -27.89 -39.30 -27.25
CA ARG A 5 -26.70 -40.15 -27.22
C ARG A 5 -25.99 -39.85 -25.90
N THR A 6 -26.59 -40.32 -24.81
CA THR A 6 -25.95 -40.35 -23.49
C THR A 6 -25.30 -41.72 -23.37
N HIS A 7 -23.98 -41.70 -23.25
CA HIS A 7 -23.16 -42.89 -23.01
C HIS A 7 -23.59 -43.59 -21.70
N GLU A 8 -24.19 -44.78 -21.84
CA GLU A 8 -23.88 -45.98 -21.03
C GLU A 8 -22.36 -46.19 -20.98
N GLU A 9 -21.71 -46.74 -19.96
CA GLU A 9 -22.05 -47.40 -18.71
C GLU A 9 -20.67 -47.66 -18.05
N THR A 10 -20.65 -48.15 -16.81
CA THR A 10 -19.63 -49.07 -16.25
C THR A 10 -18.86 -48.50 -15.06
N THR A 11 -19.43 -48.78 -13.88
CA THR A 11 -18.72 -49.50 -12.80
C THR A 11 -17.81 -48.67 -11.90
N VAL A 12 -18.23 -48.45 -10.65
CA VAL A 12 -17.91 -49.31 -9.50
C VAL A 12 -18.66 -48.77 -8.29
N TYR A 13 -19.59 -49.59 -7.79
CA TYR A 13 -20.09 -49.55 -6.43
C TYR A 13 -18.96 -50.02 -5.50
N THR A 14 -18.38 -49.12 -4.69
CA THR A 14 -17.78 -49.50 -3.42
C THR A 14 -18.21 -48.48 -2.37
N GLU A 15 -18.86 -49.02 -1.37
CA GLU A 15 -19.60 -48.34 -0.31
C GLU A 15 -18.75 -47.38 0.56
N PRO A 16 -19.42 -46.43 1.24
CA PRO A 16 -18.89 -45.18 1.77
C PRO A 16 -19.00 -45.13 3.31
N SER A 17 -18.00 -45.52 4.11
CA SER A 17 -18.17 -45.39 5.59
C SER A 17 -16.94 -45.56 6.50
N ARG A 18 -15.70 -45.70 6.00
CA ARG A 18 -14.52 -45.94 6.87
C ARG A 18 -13.52 -44.80 7.04
N ILE A 19 -13.84 -43.58 6.62
CA ILE A 19 -12.93 -42.42 6.78
C ILE A 19 -13.33 -41.53 7.99
N HIS A 20 -14.35 -41.89 8.76
CA HIS A 20 -14.77 -41.16 9.96
C HIS A 20 -14.08 -41.59 11.28
N ALA A 21 -13.17 -42.56 11.24
CA ALA A 21 -12.57 -43.16 12.45
C ALA A 21 -11.16 -42.64 12.83
N LEU A 22 -10.62 -41.62 12.15
CA LEU A 22 -9.32 -41.04 12.48
C LEU A 22 -9.40 -39.54 12.79
N ARG A 23 -10.48 -39.12 13.45
CA ARG A 23 -10.53 -37.86 14.17
C ARG A 23 -9.66 -38.00 15.42
N ARG A 24 -8.35 -37.82 15.28
CA ARG A 24 -7.53 -37.39 16.42
C ARG A 24 -7.70 -35.89 16.55
N PRO A 25 -8.40 -35.33 17.56
CA PRO A 25 -8.20 -33.93 17.88
C PRO A 25 -6.75 -33.77 18.37
N PRO A 26 -5.87 -33.05 17.67
CA PRO A 26 -4.58 -32.71 18.22
C PRO A 26 -4.85 -31.75 19.39
N ARG A 27 -4.51 -32.24 20.58
CA ARG A 27 -4.41 -31.57 21.88
C ARG A 27 -4.61 -30.04 21.82
N ALA A 28 -5.56 -29.56 22.60
CA ALA A 28 -5.45 -28.25 23.23
C ALA A 28 -4.19 -28.25 24.09
N THR A 29 -3.05 -27.95 23.48
CA THR A 29 -1.84 -27.59 24.20
C THR A 29 -2.09 -26.22 24.79
N ALA A 30 -2.09 -26.19 26.12
CA ALA A 30 -1.68 -25.13 27.02
C ALA A 30 -1.34 -23.77 26.38
N GLY A 31 -1.73 -22.69 27.06
CA GLY A 31 -1.36 -21.31 26.74
C GLY A 31 0.14 -21.09 26.57
N GLU A 32 0.67 -21.46 25.41
CA GLU A 32 1.90 -20.93 24.87
C GLU A 32 1.56 -19.53 24.36
N THR A 33 1.61 -18.56 25.26
CA THR A 33 1.84 -17.17 24.86
C THR A 33 3.18 -17.13 24.15
N LYS A 34 3.15 -17.38 22.83
CA LYS A 34 4.28 -17.21 21.92
C LYS A 34 4.94 -15.87 22.28
N PRO A 35 6.26 -15.85 22.58
CA PRO A 35 6.92 -14.64 23.06
C PRO A 35 6.57 -13.47 22.15
N ASN A 36 6.26 -12.31 22.75
CA ASN A 36 5.70 -11.12 22.10
C ASN A 36 6.68 -10.43 21.13
N ARG A 37 7.19 -11.18 20.15
CA ARG A 37 8.02 -10.68 19.07
C ARG A 37 7.25 -9.63 18.28
N SER A 38 5.93 -9.76 18.15
CA SER A 38 5.11 -8.77 17.44
C SER A 38 5.14 -7.39 18.09
N ALA A 39 5.04 -7.25 19.42
CA ALA A 39 5.13 -5.93 20.04
C ALA A 39 6.56 -5.37 20.01
N ALA A 40 7.58 -6.23 20.15
CA ALA A 40 8.97 -5.80 20.00
C ALA A 40 9.25 -5.30 18.57
N ASP A 41 8.75 -6.01 17.56
CA ASP A 41 8.88 -5.63 16.15
C ASP A 41 8.09 -4.35 15.85
N LEU A 42 6.91 -4.16 16.46
CA LEU A 42 6.13 -2.91 16.38
C LEU A 42 6.87 -1.73 17.00
N LEU A 43 7.40 -1.88 18.22
CA LEU A 43 8.15 -0.83 18.91
C LEU A 43 9.39 -0.45 18.11
N PHE A 44 10.11 -1.46 17.59
CA PHE A 44 11.27 -1.24 16.74
C PHE A 44 10.89 -0.49 15.45
N GLY A 45 9.86 -0.95 14.74
CA GLY A 45 9.40 -0.31 13.51
C GLY A 45 8.91 1.12 13.72
N MET A 46 8.09 1.37 14.75
CA MET A 46 7.63 2.72 15.11
C MET A 46 8.80 3.65 15.48
N THR A 47 9.76 3.15 16.25
CA THR A 47 10.96 3.92 16.61
C THR A 47 11.78 4.25 15.38
N ALA A 48 11.99 3.28 14.47
CA ALA A 48 12.71 3.52 13.22
C ALA A 48 12.02 4.57 12.35
N LEU A 49 10.70 4.49 12.18
CA LEU A 49 9.90 5.47 11.44
C LEU A 49 10.01 6.87 12.06
N LEU A 50 9.87 6.98 13.39
CA LEU A 50 9.94 8.26 14.10
C LEU A 50 11.35 8.86 14.10
N VAL A 51 12.39 8.06 14.29
CA VAL A 51 13.79 8.53 14.19
C VAL A 51 14.06 9.07 12.80
N CYS A 52 13.61 8.36 11.77
CA CYS A 52 13.79 8.80 10.41
C CYS A 52 13.03 10.11 10.11
N GLN A 53 11.80 10.24 10.61
CA GLN A 53 11.01 11.47 10.55
C GLN A 53 11.71 12.64 11.26
N VAL A 54 12.26 12.42 12.45
CA VAL A 54 12.98 13.44 13.22
C VAL A 54 14.26 13.86 12.52
N ILE A 55 15.01 12.92 11.94
CA ILE A 55 16.20 13.23 11.14
C ILE A 55 15.80 14.11 9.94
N GLY A 56 14.77 13.72 9.20
CA GLY A 56 14.27 14.50 8.05
C GLY A 56 13.81 15.91 8.43
N GLU A 57 13.09 16.05 9.55
CA GLU A 57 12.67 17.34 10.09
C GLU A 57 13.86 18.20 10.53
N LEU A 58 14.85 17.61 11.20
CA LEU A 58 16.06 18.31 11.60
C LEU A 58 16.85 18.79 10.37
N THR A 59 17.00 17.93 9.35
CA THR A 59 17.66 18.30 8.09
C THR A 59 16.90 19.41 7.36
N ALA A 60 15.57 19.35 7.27
CA ALA A 60 14.77 20.41 6.66
C ALA A 60 14.97 21.75 7.38
N ARG A 61 14.96 21.75 8.72
CA ARG A 61 15.16 22.96 9.52
C ARG A 61 16.55 23.55 9.40
N LEU A 62 17.59 22.70 9.34
CA LEU A 62 18.98 23.16 9.23
C LEU A 62 19.34 23.66 7.83
N THR A 63 18.78 23.04 6.79
CA THR A 63 19.06 23.40 5.39
C THR A 63 18.17 24.52 4.86
N GLY A 64 17.04 24.79 5.51
CA GLY A 64 16.07 25.81 5.08
C GLY A 64 15.37 25.47 3.76
N VAL A 65 15.43 24.22 3.31
CA VAL A 65 14.81 23.77 2.06
C VAL A 65 13.29 23.83 2.20
N PRO A 66 12.54 24.33 1.18
CA PRO A 66 11.07 24.44 1.21
C PRO A 66 10.39 23.08 0.96
N VAL A 67 10.84 22.04 1.64
CA VAL A 67 10.33 20.67 1.53
C VAL A 67 9.95 20.19 2.94
N PRO A 68 8.77 19.59 3.14
CA PRO A 68 8.39 19.05 4.44
C PRO A 68 9.41 18.02 4.93
N GLY A 69 9.79 18.09 6.20
CA GLY A 69 10.74 17.15 6.82
C GLY A 69 10.36 15.68 6.64
N ALA A 70 9.06 15.39 6.54
CA ALA A 70 8.54 14.04 6.27
C ALA A 70 9.03 13.44 4.94
N VAL A 71 9.14 14.26 3.89
CA VAL A 71 9.61 13.79 2.58
C VAL A 71 11.09 13.45 2.65
N ILE A 72 11.88 14.25 3.36
CA ILE A 72 13.30 13.97 3.59
C ILE A 72 13.45 12.70 4.45
N GLY A 73 12.63 12.56 5.50
CA GLY A 73 12.57 11.36 6.32
C GLY A 73 12.26 10.11 5.50
N MET A 74 11.36 10.18 4.52
CA MET A 74 11.09 9.08 3.60
C MET A 74 12.31 8.69 2.77
N LEU A 75 13.09 9.65 2.27
CA LEU A 75 14.33 9.38 1.53
C LEU A 75 15.39 8.73 2.42
N VAL A 76 15.56 9.21 3.66
CA VAL A 76 16.48 8.62 4.64
C VAL A 76 16.04 7.18 4.95
N LEU A 77 14.74 6.93 5.09
CA LEU A 77 14.21 5.60 5.36
C LEU A 77 14.48 4.66 4.18
N LEU A 78 14.28 5.14 2.95
CA LEU A 78 14.56 4.39 1.74
C LEU A 78 16.05 4.00 1.64
N LEU A 79 16.97 4.93 1.94
CA LEU A 79 18.40 4.65 1.96
C LEU A 79 18.76 3.64 3.06
N ALA A 80 18.22 3.83 4.27
CA ALA A 80 18.41 2.91 5.38
C ALA A 80 17.89 1.51 5.05
N LEU A 81 16.75 1.40 4.38
CA LEU A 81 16.16 0.14 3.94
C LEU A 81 16.94 -0.50 2.80
N SER A 82 17.58 0.29 1.94
CA SER A 82 18.40 -0.23 0.85
C SER A 82 19.69 -0.90 1.38
N VAL A 83 20.21 -0.41 2.51
CA VAL A 83 21.43 -0.95 3.15
C VAL A 83 21.12 -1.99 4.22
N SER A 84 19.98 -1.89 4.89
CA SER A 84 19.63 -2.70 6.07
C SER A 84 18.55 -3.74 5.78
N GLY A 85 18.76 -4.99 6.21
CA GLY A 85 17.79 -6.10 6.08
C GLY A 85 16.59 -6.06 7.05
N ALA A 86 16.25 -4.88 7.58
CA ALA A 86 15.25 -4.70 8.64
C ALA A 86 13.79 -4.54 8.12
N GLN A 87 13.55 -4.81 6.83
CA GLN A 87 12.26 -4.72 6.16
C GLN A 87 11.09 -5.35 6.94
N PRO A 88 11.19 -6.58 7.48
CA PRO A 88 10.01 -7.25 8.04
C PRO A 88 9.50 -6.57 9.32
N ARG A 89 10.37 -5.95 10.13
CA ARG A 89 9.95 -5.28 11.37
C ARG A 89 9.30 -3.93 11.12
N ILE A 90 9.86 -3.18 10.17
CA ILE A 90 9.33 -1.87 9.76
C ILE A 90 7.97 -2.06 9.06
N ALA A 91 7.82 -3.10 8.24
CA ALA A 91 6.55 -3.44 7.58
C ALA A 91 5.41 -3.63 8.59
N VAL A 92 5.65 -4.37 9.68
CA VAL A 92 4.63 -4.62 10.72
C VAL A 92 4.14 -3.31 11.36
N ALA A 93 5.03 -2.34 11.61
CA ALA A 93 4.64 -1.03 12.12
C ALA A 93 3.93 -0.17 11.06
N SER A 94 4.45 -0.14 9.84
CA SER A 94 3.87 0.59 8.71
C SER A 94 2.45 0.13 8.41
N ASP A 95 2.18 -1.17 8.35
CA ASP A 95 0.85 -1.73 8.09
C ASP A 95 -0.17 -1.31 9.16
N ARG A 96 0.25 -1.30 10.42
CA ARG A 96 -0.60 -0.83 11.53
C ARG A 96 -0.87 0.66 11.44
N LEU A 97 0.13 1.46 11.09
CA LEU A 97 -0.05 2.90 10.90
C LEU A 97 -0.95 3.20 9.71
N LEU A 98 -0.80 2.47 8.60
CA LEU A 98 -1.63 2.58 7.41
C LEU A 98 -3.09 2.21 7.68
N ALA A 99 -3.34 1.20 8.52
CA ALA A 99 -4.69 0.86 8.97
C ALA A 99 -5.38 1.99 9.76
N HIS A 100 -4.58 2.87 10.38
CA HIS A 100 -5.06 4.01 11.20
C HIS A 100 -4.80 5.37 10.54
N LEU A 101 -4.37 5.40 9.27
CA LEU A 101 -4.16 6.64 8.50
C LEU A 101 -5.37 7.59 8.50
N PRO A 102 -6.65 7.11 8.51
CA PRO A 102 -7.80 7.99 8.66
C PRO A 102 -7.70 8.93 9.87
N LEU A 103 -7.08 8.51 10.98
CA LEU A 103 -6.86 9.35 12.16
C LEU A 103 -5.88 10.51 11.88
N LEU A 104 -4.89 10.30 11.01
CA LEU A 104 -3.91 11.32 10.61
C LEU A 104 -4.53 12.33 9.62
N PHE A 105 -5.54 11.92 8.85
CA PHE A 105 -6.26 12.82 7.95
C PHE A 105 -7.28 13.71 8.66
N VAL A 106 -7.76 13.34 9.85
CA VAL A 106 -8.68 14.19 10.62
C VAL A 106 -8.06 15.56 10.95
N PRO A 107 -6.85 15.66 11.53
CA PRO A 107 -6.18 16.96 11.75
C PRO A 107 -5.98 17.78 10.47
N ALA A 108 -5.56 17.12 9.38
CA ALA A 108 -5.38 17.78 8.09
C ALA A 108 -6.70 18.33 7.53
N GLY A 109 -7.79 17.55 7.66
CA GLY A 109 -9.14 17.95 7.26
C GLY A 109 -9.67 19.11 8.10
N VAL A 110 -9.52 19.06 9.43
CA VAL A 110 -9.92 20.16 10.32
C VAL A 110 -9.15 21.44 10.00
N GLY A 111 -7.84 21.36 9.72
CA GLY A 111 -7.07 22.51 9.24
C GLY A 111 -7.63 23.10 7.94
N ALA A 112 -8.01 22.26 6.98
CA ALA A 112 -8.65 22.71 5.74
C ALA A 112 -10.01 23.38 5.99
N THR A 113 -10.75 23.00 7.05
CA THR A 113 -12.05 23.62 7.36
C THR A 113 -11.96 25.13 7.64
N GLN A 114 -10.81 25.61 8.11
CA GLN A 114 -10.57 27.04 8.37
C GLN A 114 -10.61 27.88 7.09
N TYR A 115 -10.34 27.26 5.93
CA TYR A 115 -10.30 27.93 4.63
C TYR A 115 -11.52 27.59 3.75
N LEU A 116 -12.53 26.88 4.27
CA LEU A 116 -13.71 26.49 3.49
C LEU A 116 -14.45 27.68 2.90
N GLY A 117 -14.51 28.82 3.59
CA GLY A 117 -15.14 30.03 3.07
C GLY A 117 -14.41 30.60 1.84
N LEU A 118 -13.07 30.59 1.85
CA LEU A 118 -12.27 31.01 0.70
C LEU A 118 -12.41 30.01 -0.45
N LEU A 119 -12.38 28.71 -0.13
CA LEU A 119 -12.57 27.64 -1.10
C LEU A 119 -13.95 27.73 -1.76
N ALA A 120 -15.01 28.01 -0.99
CA ALA A 120 -16.37 28.20 -1.51
C ALA A 120 -16.51 29.44 -2.40
N ARG A 121 -15.70 30.49 -2.18
CA ARG A 121 -15.71 31.68 -3.04
C ARG A 121 -14.89 31.50 -4.32
N GLN A 122 -13.85 30.66 -4.28
CA GLN A 122 -12.91 30.44 -5.39
C GLN A 122 -12.99 29.03 -5.98
N TRP A 123 -14.06 28.30 -5.71
CA TRP A 123 -14.21 26.90 -6.13
C TRP A 123 -14.10 26.72 -7.65
N LEU A 124 -14.61 27.69 -8.42
CA LEU A 124 -14.60 27.63 -9.87
C LEU A 124 -13.17 27.82 -10.45
N PRO A 125 -12.42 28.90 -10.10
CA PRO A 125 -11.00 29.00 -10.45
C PRO A 125 -10.16 27.79 -10.03
N ILE A 126 -10.37 27.29 -8.80
CA ILE A 126 -9.62 26.15 -8.25
C ILE A 126 -9.95 24.86 -9.02
N GLY A 127 -11.23 24.61 -9.28
CA GLY A 127 -11.69 23.45 -10.04
C GLY A 127 -11.16 23.46 -11.47
N VAL A 128 -11.22 24.61 -12.15
CA VAL A 128 -10.66 24.76 -13.50
C VAL A 128 -9.15 24.54 -13.49
N ALA A 129 -8.42 25.14 -12.55
CA ALA A 129 -6.97 24.95 -12.43
C ALA A 129 -6.60 23.48 -12.16
N LEU A 130 -7.35 22.79 -11.30
CA LEU A 130 -7.13 21.38 -10.96
C LEU A 130 -7.35 20.46 -12.17
N VAL A 131 -8.49 20.62 -12.86
CA VAL A 131 -8.83 19.79 -14.03
C VAL A 131 -7.89 20.10 -15.19
N ALA A 132 -7.67 21.37 -15.50
CA ALA A 132 -6.80 21.78 -16.60
C ALA A 132 -5.35 21.34 -16.36
N SER A 133 -4.80 21.50 -15.14
CA SER A 133 -3.45 21.04 -14.83
C SER A 133 -3.33 19.52 -14.95
N THR A 134 -4.31 18.76 -14.46
CA THR A 134 -4.30 17.29 -14.56
C THR A 134 -4.33 16.84 -16.02
N LEU A 135 -5.23 17.39 -16.83
CA LEU A 135 -5.31 17.08 -18.27
C LEU A 135 -4.03 17.47 -19.00
N LEU A 136 -3.46 18.64 -18.66
CA LEU A 136 -2.21 19.12 -19.23
C LEU A 136 -1.05 18.19 -18.85
N THR A 137 -0.93 17.79 -17.59
CA THR A 137 0.09 16.84 -17.14
C THR A 137 -0.03 15.52 -17.90
N ILE A 138 -1.23 14.96 -18.04
CA ILE A 138 -1.46 13.74 -18.81
C ILE A 138 -1.04 13.92 -20.27
N ALA A 139 -1.46 15.01 -20.91
CA ALA A 139 -1.13 15.29 -22.31
C ALA A 139 0.39 15.44 -22.53
N VAL A 140 1.07 16.16 -21.63
CA VAL A 140 2.51 16.35 -21.68
C VAL A 140 3.24 15.04 -21.43
N THR A 141 2.87 14.27 -20.41
CA THR A 141 3.46 12.94 -20.16
C THR A 141 3.27 12.01 -21.36
N ALA A 142 2.08 12.00 -21.97
CA ALA A 142 1.81 11.21 -23.17
C ALA A 142 2.65 11.68 -24.38
N ALA A 143 2.80 12.99 -24.57
CA ALA A 143 3.62 13.56 -25.63
C ALA A 143 5.10 13.22 -25.46
N VAL A 144 5.63 13.33 -24.23
CA VAL A 144 7.01 12.96 -23.90
C VAL A 144 7.23 11.47 -24.14
N MET A 145 6.31 10.60 -23.69
CA MET A 145 6.42 9.17 -23.96
C MET A 145 6.37 8.86 -25.46
N ARG A 146 5.51 9.53 -26.24
CA ARG A 146 5.47 9.35 -27.70
C ARG A 146 6.73 9.85 -28.39
N ALA A 147 7.36 10.90 -27.88
CA ALA A 147 8.61 11.44 -28.42
C ALA A 147 9.81 10.55 -28.13
N LEU A 148 9.83 9.89 -26.96
CA LEU A 148 10.88 8.93 -26.58
C LEU A 148 10.59 7.50 -27.06
N ALA A 149 9.35 7.19 -27.43
CA ALA A 149 9.00 5.89 -27.97
C ALA A 149 9.77 5.67 -29.29
N PRO A 150 10.54 4.57 -29.40
CA PRO A 150 11.14 4.19 -30.67
C PRO A 150 10.03 4.08 -31.73
N VAL A 151 10.19 4.76 -32.86
CA VAL A 151 9.29 4.60 -34.02
C VAL A 151 9.30 3.11 -34.35
N PRO A 152 8.15 2.40 -34.35
CA PRO A 152 8.10 1.03 -34.80
C PRO A 152 8.59 1.02 -36.24
N GLY A 153 9.79 0.48 -36.45
CA GLY A 153 10.32 0.22 -37.77
C GLY A 153 9.31 -0.65 -38.48
N HIS A 154 8.67 -0.09 -39.51
CA HIS A 154 7.91 -0.88 -40.46
C HIS A 154 8.92 -1.69 -41.27
N GLY A 155 9.27 -2.87 -40.77
CA GLY A 155 9.88 -3.97 -41.51
C GLY A 155 9.06 -5.21 -41.16
N ALA A 156 8.00 -5.51 -41.92
CA ALA A 156 8.04 -6.20 -43.21
C ALA A 156 8.41 -7.67 -43.01
N GLU A 157 7.40 -8.52 -43.18
CA GLU A 157 7.41 -9.93 -43.63
C GLU A 157 8.42 -10.91 -43.02
#